data_AF-G2FPE1-F1
#
_entry.id   AF-G2FPE1-F1
#
_cell.length_a   1.000
_cell.length_b   1.000
_cell.length_c   1.000
_cell.angle_alpha   90.00
_cell.angle_beta   90.00
_cell.angle_gamma   90.00
#
_symmetry.space_group_name_H-M   'P 1'
#
loop_
_entity.id
_entity.type
_entity.pdbx_description
1 polymer ?
#
loop_
_entity_poly.entity_id
_entity_poly.type
_entity_poly.pdbx_seq_one_letter_code
_entity_poly.pdbx_strand_id
1 'polypeptide(L)'
;MSAVDRAVELCLPMVQYHVSPFRCYYYNPRKYTPVKLMKWAQKYVMNRQYMTLIKAAQVMGMEPVPGELFMRNLGRYGFDQRKVKIGRLSFYLLKTEEMKPGLRSRYQEFKELMTRHFSKSLTL
;
A
#
# COMPACT_ATOMS: atom_id res chain seq x y z
N MET A 1 1.56 2.93 -20.31
CA MET A 1 1.50 3.09 -18.84
C MET A 1 2.72 2.42 -18.25
N SER A 2 3.55 3.17 -17.52
CA SER A 2 4.76 2.62 -16.92
C SER A 2 4.43 1.67 -15.76
N ALA A 3 5.41 0.89 -15.31
CA ALA A 3 5.26 0.06 -14.11
C ALA A 3 5.02 0.92 -12.84
N VAL A 4 5.60 2.12 -12.81
CA VAL A 4 5.44 3.08 -11.71
C VAL A 4 4.03 3.65 -11.71
N ASP A 5 3.53 4.13 -12.86
CA ASP A 5 2.16 4.66 -12.98
C ASP A 5 1.12 3.64 -12.50
N ARG A 6 1.28 2.38 -12.94
CA ARG A 6 0.39 1.29 -12.54
C ARG A 6 0.47 1.02 -11.04
N ALA A 7 1.66 1.03 -10.46
CA ALA A 7 1.84 0.83 -9.02
C ALA A 7 1.19 1.97 -8.21
N VAL A 8 1.37 3.22 -8.64
CA VAL A 8 0.75 4.40 -8.02
C VAL A 8 -0.77 4.32 -8.12
N GLU A 9 -1.32 4.08 -9.31
CA GLU A 9 -2.77 3.99 -9.53
C GLU A 9 -3.43 2.95 -8.60
N LEU A 10 -2.79 1.79 -8.43
CA LEU A 10 -3.30 0.72 -7.59
C LEU A 10 -3.09 0.97 -6.09
N CYS A 11 -2.01 1.64 -5.70
CA CYS A 11 -1.71 1.93 -4.29
C CYS A 11 -2.43 3.16 -3.75
N LEU A 12 -2.72 4.14 -4.60
CA LEU A 12 -3.30 5.42 -4.23
C LEU A 12 -4.64 5.29 -3.47
N PRO A 13 -5.59 4.42 -3.87
CA PRO A 13 -6.82 4.24 -3.12
C PRO A 13 -6.58 3.75 -1.69
N MET A 14 -5.48 3.07 -1.38
CA MET A 14 -5.21 2.60 -0.02
C MET A 14 -4.80 3.72 0.92
N VAL A 15 -4.23 4.83 0.45
CA VAL A 15 -3.75 5.92 1.33
C VAL A 15 -4.81 6.98 1.64
N GLN A 16 -5.91 7.00 0.91
CA GLN A 16 -6.93 8.07 1.02
C GLN A 16 -7.94 7.86 2.17
N TYR A 17 -8.13 6.64 2.67
CA TYR A 17 -9.18 6.33 3.65
C TYR A 17 -8.68 6.37 5.10
N HIS A 18 -8.82 7.53 5.75
CA HIS A 18 -8.40 7.72 7.15
C HIS A 18 -9.55 7.66 8.15
N VAL A 19 -10.79 7.93 7.73
CA VAL A 19 -11.97 7.96 8.61
C VAL A 19 -12.50 6.55 8.88
N SER A 20 -12.72 6.24 10.17
CA SER A 20 -13.22 4.92 10.60
C SER A 20 -14.71 4.74 10.25
N PRO A 21 -15.07 3.78 9.38
CA PRO A 21 -16.47 3.46 9.08
C PRO A 21 -17.22 2.98 10.31
N PHE A 22 -16.55 2.24 11.19
CA PHE A 22 -17.15 1.70 12.41
C PHE A 22 -17.55 2.80 13.37
N ARG A 23 -16.69 3.82 13.55
CA ARG A 23 -17.00 4.99 14.37
C ARG A 23 -18.16 5.78 13.78
N CYS A 24 -18.17 6.02 12.48
CA CYS A 24 -19.26 6.74 11.82
C CYS A 24 -20.59 5.99 11.87
N TYR A 25 -20.57 4.67 11.73
CA TYR A 25 -21.77 3.85 11.87
C TYR A 25 -22.31 3.85 13.31
N TYR A 26 -21.44 3.76 14.31
CA TYR A 26 -21.82 3.81 15.72
C TYR A 26 -22.63 5.08 16.05
N TYR A 27 -22.19 6.25 15.58
CA TYR A 27 -22.91 7.50 15.85
C TYR A 27 -24.14 7.73 14.97
N ASN A 28 -24.21 7.13 13.77
CA ASN A 28 -25.29 7.38 12.81
C ASN A 28 -25.67 6.11 12.01
N PRO A 29 -26.27 5.09 12.65
CA PRO A 29 -26.48 3.79 12.01
C PRO A 29 -27.47 3.82 10.84
N ARG A 30 -28.45 4.74 10.86
CA ARG A 30 -29.48 4.87 9.81
C ARG A 30 -28.98 5.53 8.52
N LYS A 31 -27.80 6.17 8.54
CA LYS A 31 -27.27 6.96 7.42
C LYS A 31 -26.64 6.09 6.31
N TYR A 32 -26.32 4.83 6.60
CA TYR A 32 -25.51 3.99 5.72
C TYR A 32 -26.25 2.69 5.40
N THR A 33 -26.35 2.38 4.11
CA THR A 33 -26.81 1.04 3.70
C THR A 33 -25.75 -0.01 4.04
N PRO A 34 -26.12 -1.26 4.34
CA PRO A 34 -25.16 -2.32 4.67
C PRO A 34 -24.06 -2.48 3.61
N VAL A 35 -24.43 -2.50 2.33
CA VAL A 35 -23.47 -2.64 1.21
C VAL A 35 -22.49 -1.48 1.14
N LYS A 36 -22.96 -0.23 1.34
CA LYS A 36 -22.10 0.96 1.33
C LYS A 36 -21.12 0.93 2.51
N LEU A 37 -21.59 0.53 3.69
CA LEU A 37 -20.77 0.38 4.88
C LEU A 37 -19.69 -0.69 4.68
N MET A 38 -20.05 -1.87 4.16
CA MET A 38 -19.09 -2.95 3.94
C MET A 38 -18.01 -2.59 2.92
N LYS A 39 -18.38 -1.95 1.80
CA LYS A 39 -17.40 -1.45 0.81
C LYS A 39 -16.44 -0.43 1.42
N TRP A 40 -16.92 0.45 2.28
CA TRP A 40 -16.06 1.42 2.97
C TRP A 40 -15.17 0.74 4.02
N ALA A 41 -15.72 -0.18 4.83
CA ALA A 41 -14.98 -0.97 5.80
C ALA A 41 -13.82 -1.74 5.15
N GLN A 42 -14.05 -2.38 4.01
CA GLN A 42 -12.99 -3.07 3.27
C GLN A 42 -11.83 -2.14 2.90
N LYS A 43 -12.13 -0.96 2.33
CA LYS A 43 -11.10 0.03 1.97
C LYS A 43 -10.36 0.58 3.19
N TYR A 44 -11.08 0.82 4.29
CA TYR A 44 -10.48 1.27 5.54
C TYR A 44 -9.54 0.22 6.15
N VAL A 45 -9.94 -1.06 6.17
CA VAL A 45 -9.08 -2.14 6.66
C VAL A 45 -7.83 -2.29 5.78
N MET A 46 -7.97 -2.21 4.45
CA MET A 46 -6.81 -2.21 3.54
C MET A 46 -5.86 -1.04 3.80
N ASN A 47 -6.39 0.16 4.05
CA ASN A 47 -5.58 1.30 4.48
C ASN A 47 -4.79 0.97 5.75
N ARG A 48 -5.45 0.41 6.78
CA ARG A 48 -4.78 0.06 8.04
C ARG A 48 -3.71 -0.99 7.85
N GLN A 49 -3.96 -2.03 7.06
CA GLN A 49 -2.97 -3.04 6.70
C GLN A 49 -1.74 -2.41 6.01
N TYR A 50 -1.97 -1.49 5.06
CA TYR A 50 -0.90 -0.79 4.35
C TYR A 50 -0.09 0.12 5.27
N MET A 51 -0.74 0.87 6.16
CA MET A 51 -0.02 1.71 7.14
C MET A 51 0.78 0.86 8.13
N THR A 52 0.24 -0.26 8.58
CA THR A 52 0.98 -1.22 9.43
C THR A 52 2.19 -1.77 8.70
N LEU A 53 2.05 -2.12 7.42
CA LEU A 53 3.17 -2.59 6.60
C LEU A 53 4.29 -1.55 6.53
N ILE A 54 3.97 -0.28 6.23
CA ILE A 54 4.96 0.80 6.17
C ILE A 54 5.70 0.95 7.51
N LYS A 55 4.96 1.01 8.63
CA LYS A 55 5.55 1.16 9.96
C LYS A 55 6.43 -0.03 10.35
N ALA A 56 5.95 -1.25 10.12
CA ALA A 56 6.71 -2.45 10.41
C ALA A 56 7.99 -2.54 9.55
N ALA A 57 7.89 -2.18 8.28
CA ALA A 57 9.02 -2.20 7.36
C ALA A 57 10.13 -1.24 7.80
N GLN A 58 9.77 -0.04 8.28
CA GLN A 58 10.72 0.91 8.89
C GLN A 58 11.49 0.30 10.07
N VAL A 59 10.79 -0.40 10.98
CA VAL A 59 11.42 -1.05 12.15
C VAL A 59 12.34 -2.21 11.73
N MET A 60 11.94 -2.97 10.72
CA MET A 60 12.71 -4.11 10.20
C MET A 60 13.89 -3.71 9.30
N GLY A 61 14.04 -2.42 8.96
CA GLY A 61 15.04 -1.96 8.00
C GLY A 61 14.79 -2.50 6.58
N MET A 62 13.53 -2.69 6.20
CA MET A 62 13.12 -3.17 4.88
C MET A 62 12.17 -2.17 4.23
N GLU A 63 12.13 -2.17 2.91
CA GLU A 63 11.25 -1.34 2.11
C GLU A 63 10.12 -2.20 1.53
N PRO A 64 8.84 -1.79 1.66
CA PRO A 64 7.72 -2.53 1.10
C PRO A 64 7.54 -2.17 -0.37
N VAL A 65 8.15 -2.96 -1.25
CA VAL A 65 8.15 -2.73 -2.70
C VAL A 65 6.90 -3.34 -3.34
N PRO A 66 6.05 -2.56 -4.03
CA PRO A 66 4.91 -3.11 -4.78
C PRO A 66 5.35 -4.10 -5.85
N GLY A 67 4.64 -5.23 -5.94
CA GLY A 67 4.87 -6.29 -6.94
C GLY A 67 4.77 -5.79 -8.38
N GLU A 68 3.99 -4.74 -8.60
CA GLU A 68 3.77 -4.06 -9.87
C GLU A 68 5.06 -3.46 -10.44
N LEU A 69 6.02 -3.09 -9.58
CA LEU A 69 7.31 -2.57 -10.00
C LEU A 69 8.22 -3.65 -10.59
N PHE A 70 7.94 -4.93 -10.35
CA PHE A 70 8.71 -6.03 -10.90
C PHE A 70 8.14 -6.40 -12.28
N MET A 71 8.66 -5.76 -13.33
CA MET A 71 8.31 -6.04 -14.73
C MET A 71 8.45 -7.54 -15.06
N ARG A 72 7.33 -8.27 -15.18
CA ARG A 72 7.15 -9.69 -15.61
C ARG A 72 8.12 -10.76 -15.02
N ASN A 73 9.09 -10.37 -14.20
CA ASN A 73 10.23 -11.18 -13.78
C ASN A 73 10.23 -11.46 -12.27
N LEU A 74 9.07 -11.38 -11.61
CA LEU A 74 8.90 -11.59 -10.15
C LEU A 74 9.57 -12.88 -9.67
N GLY A 75 9.38 -13.99 -10.39
CA GLY A 75 9.97 -15.30 -10.03
C GLY A 75 11.50 -15.37 -10.11
N ARG A 76 12.17 -14.43 -10.78
CA ARG A 76 13.65 -14.38 -10.84
C ARG A 76 14.29 -13.72 -9.62
N TYR A 77 13.50 -13.06 -8.77
CA TYR A 77 14.02 -12.30 -7.65
C TYR A 77 14.12 -13.12 -6.35
N GLY A 78 13.49 -14.30 -6.26
CA GLY A 78 13.66 -15.22 -5.14
C GLY A 78 13.11 -14.70 -3.80
N PHE A 79 12.23 -13.71 -3.82
CA PHE A 79 11.71 -13.04 -2.61
C PHE A 79 10.32 -13.53 -2.18
N ASP A 80 9.88 -14.69 -2.65
CA ASP A 80 8.53 -15.20 -2.39
C ASP A 80 8.24 -15.43 -0.91
N GLN A 81 9.26 -15.75 -0.11
CA GLN A 81 9.13 -15.90 1.35
C GLN A 81 8.94 -14.57 2.09
N ARG A 82 9.22 -13.42 1.46
CA ARG A 82 9.12 -12.07 2.05
C ARG A 82 7.98 -11.26 1.44
N LYS A 83 6.93 -11.97 1.01
CA LYS A 83 5.77 -11.42 0.33
C LYS A 83 4.61 -11.22 1.29
N VAL A 84 4.07 -10.01 1.31
CA VAL A 84 2.87 -9.63 2.06
C VAL A 84 1.77 -9.26 1.07
N LYS A 85 0.54 -9.72 1.30
CA LYS A 85 -0.62 -9.35 0.49
C LYS A 85 -1.50 -8.35 1.21
N ILE A 86 -1.95 -7.33 0.49
CA ILE A 86 -2.98 -6.38 0.96
C ILE A 86 -4.05 -6.29 -0.11
N GLY A 87 -5.22 -6.87 0.18
CA GLY A 87 -6.23 -7.12 -0.83
C GLY A 87 -5.69 -7.97 -1.98
N ARG A 88 -5.70 -7.40 -3.19
CA ARG A 88 -5.17 -8.06 -4.41
C ARG A 88 -3.71 -7.73 -4.70
N LEU A 89 -3.12 -6.77 -3.99
CA LEU A 89 -1.77 -6.29 -4.22
C LEU A 89 -0.77 -7.10 -3.40
N SER A 90 0.42 -7.28 -3.98
CA SER A 90 1.53 -7.96 -3.34
C SER A 90 2.65 -6.96 -3.07
N PHE A 91 3.21 -7.01 -1.88
CA PHE A 91 4.37 -6.23 -1.47
C PHE A 91 5.50 -7.17 -1.11
N TYR A 92 6.70 -6.86 -1.54
CA TYR A 92 7.91 -7.61 -1.22
C TYR A 92 8.78 -6.77 -0.29
N LEU A 93 9.18 -7.35 0.83
CA LEU A 93 10.02 -6.68 1.82
C LEU A 93 11.49 -6.86 1.47
N LEU A 94 12.11 -5.80 0.97
CA LEU A 94 13.49 -5.82 0.48
C LEU A 94 14.34 -4.78 1.18
N LYS A 95 15.60 -5.12 1.47
CA LYS A 95 16.58 -4.11 1.83
C LYS A 95 17.04 -3.35 0.59
N THR A 96 17.46 -2.10 0.74
CA THR A 96 17.85 -1.23 -0.37
C THR A 96 19.01 -1.82 -1.19
N GLU A 97 19.95 -2.49 -0.52
CA GLU A 97 21.09 -3.19 -1.12
C GLU A 97 20.68 -4.40 -1.99
N GLU A 98 19.55 -5.03 -1.71
CA GLU A 98 19.03 -6.16 -2.50
C GLU A 98 18.38 -5.71 -3.82
N MET A 99 18.08 -4.40 -3.94
CA MET A 99 17.45 -3.84 -5.13
C MET A 99 18.47 -3.58 -6.23
N LYS A 100 18.27 -4.22 -7.40
CA LYS A 100 19.00 -3.88 -8.62
C LYS A 100 18.81 -2.39 -8.97
N PRO A 101 19.78 -1.72 -9.62
CA PRO A 101 19.71 -0.28 -9.90
C PRO A 101 18.40 0.17 -10.58
N GLY A 102 17.91 -0.58 -11.57
CA GLY A 102 16.66 -0.27 -12.24
C GLY A 102 15.40 -0.47 -11.39
N LEU A 103 15.40 -1.39 -10.43
CA LEU A 103 14.30 -1.53 -9.45
C LEU A 103 14.36 -0.39 -8.42
N ARG A 104 15.56 -0.08 -7.93
CA ARG A 104 15.79 1.00 -6.97
C ARG A 104 15.32 2.34 -7.52
N SER A 105 15.69 2.67 -8.76
CA SER A 105 15.27 3.91 -9.43
C SER A 105 13.74 4.02 -9.52
N ARG A 106 13.06 2.99 -10.03
CA ARG A 106 11.58 2.97 -10.11
C ARG A 106 10.91 3.01 -8.73
N TYR A 107 11.51 2.38 -7.74
CA TYR A 107 10.99 2.40 -6.38
C TYR A 107 11.09 3.79 -5.75
N GLN A 108 12.18 4.52 -5.98
CA GLN A 108 12.31 5.91 -5.54
C GLN A 108 11.28 6.81 -6.21
N GLU A 109 11.12 6.69 -7.53
CA GLU A 109 10.08 7.42 -8.26
C GLU A 109 8.67 7.13 -7.71
N PHE A 110 8.36 5.86 -7.46
CA PHE A 110 7.12 5.46 -6.79
C PHE A 110 6.96 6.11 -5.41
N LYS A 111 7.99 6.11 -4.57
CA LYS A 111 7.95 6.74 -3.24
C LYS A 111 7.69 8.23 -3.31
N GLU A 112 8.37 8.93 -4.22
CA GLU A 112 8.16 10.37 -4.41
C GLU A 112 6.73 10.70 -4.81
N LEU A 113 6.18 9.96 -5.78
CA LEU A 113 4.79 10.14 -6.22
C LEU A 113 3.80 9.82 -5.11
N MET A 114 3.97 8.68 -4.42
CA MET A 114 3.09 8.31 -3.31
C MET A 114 3.12 9.34 -2.17
N THR A 115 4.30 9.87 -1.82
CA THR A 115 4.49 10.87 -0.74
C THR A 115 3.65 12.11 -0.97
N ARG A 116 3.49 12.56 -2.22
CA ARG A 116 2.62 13.69 -2.58
C ARG A 116 1.14 13.45 -2.26
N HIS A 117 0.73 12.18 -2.23
CA HIS A 117 -0.65 11.77 -1.99
C HIS A 117 -0.93 11.29 -0.57
N PHE A 118 0.10 11.08 0.25
CA PHE A 118 -0.10 10.90 1.69
C PHE A 118 -0.75 12.19 2.24
N SER A 119 -2.02 12.09 2.59
CA SER A 119 -2.73 13.17 3.27
C SER A 119 -1.97 13.55 4.53
N LYS A 120 -1.94 14.87 4.84
CA LYS A 120 -1.41 15.43 6.10
C LYS A 120 -1.98 14.75 7.37
N SER A 121 -3.03 13.94 7.25
CA SER A 121 -3.56 13.11 8.34
C SER A 121 -2.65 11.91 8.74
N LEU A 122 -1.49 11.74 8.09
CA LEU A 122 -0.53 10.67 8.36
C LEU A 122 0.86 11.15 8.80
N THR A 123 1.00 12.44 9.10
CA THR A 123 2.06 12.85 10.04
C THR A 123 1.71 12.25 11.40
N LEU A 124 2.42 11.17 11.74
CA LEU A 124 2.79 10.94 13.13
C LEU A 124 3.53 12.17 13.65
#